data_AF-A0A7S4T719-F1
#
_entry.id   AF-A0A7S4T719-F1
#
_cell.length_a   1.000
_cell.length_b   1.000
_cell.length_c   1.000
_cell.angle_alpha   90.00
_cell.angle_beta   90.00
_cell.angle_gamma   90.00
#
_symmetry.space_group_name_H-M   'P 1'
#
loop_
_entity.id
_entity.type
_entity.pdbx_description
1 polymer ?
#
loop_
_entity_poly.entity_id
_entity_poly.type
_entity_poly.pdbx_seq_one_letter_code
_entity_poly.pdbx_strand_id
1 'polypeptide(L)'
;QPNKKMKRWIFQSALYPNLSLLSSRSNIHNLPTNTLITSGITHPLHKKHIVTSFTITPFSTSIMPRKTKAKTKNDNNDDGTTTNGVMMILSPAKTLDLTPYDENNDFPSLTTPSCDSAKTSIVASSMKKRKKADLTKLLSISAKLGDTAYQYWSDFDLENKNNPSSKPAMFAFDGPAYKALSATTCSPSIASYLQNNLRIIDPLYGVLRPLDTIQPYRLEMASKNVLSSKEMMDGDTKLKSLADWWSAVVTSSLSSELEQKENEKILVNLASDEYSSAVTSSSLPEGTQYIKVVFQTGGKVASVHAKRARGLMARYIAEHNVQDVKGLKGFDLEGYSLKEEGKKKGEDVLVFDREKPPPKATAAKKTKAEPAKTAKTTTGAKIKTTGARKKAVSPKKRENDSSEETGTKTRAKRSRK
;
A
#
# COMPACT_ATOMS: atom_id res chain seq x y z
N GLN A 1 48.81 -55.00 21.77
CA GLN A 1 49.29 -53.86 22.58
C GLN A 1 48.08 -53.05 23.09
N PRO A 2 48.14 -52.38 24.26
CA PRO A 2 46.99 -51.70 24.85
C PRO A 2 47.11 -50.16 24.92
N ASN A 3 45.97 -49.44 24.88
CA ASN A 3 45.57 -48.38 25.83
C ASN A 3 44.17 -47.81 25.41
N LYS A 4 43.14 -47.88 26.27
CA LYS A 4 42.66 -46.85 27.26
C LYS A 4 41.99 -45.64 26.57
N LYS A 5 40.71 -45.28 26.83
CA LYS A 5 40.05 -44.83 28.11
C LYS A 5 40.63 -43.47 28.59
N MET A 6 39.87 -42.46 29.07
CA MET A 6 38.42 -42.28 29.32
C MET A 6 38.11 -40.82 29.76
N LYS A 7 36.81 -40.40 29.75
CA LYS A 7 36.17 -39.28 30.54
C LYS A 7 36.68 -37.82 30.25
N ARG A 8 35.88 -36.75 30.04
CA ARG A 8 34.58 -36.22 30.55
C ARG A 8 34.70 -35.40 31.86
N TRP A 9 33.99 -34.25 31.93
CA TRP A 9 33.89 -33.21 33.00
C TRP A 9 34.90 -32.05 32.94
N ILE A 10 34.67 -30.80 33.43
CA ILE A 10 33.48 -29.90 33.46
C ILE A 10 33.93 -28.48 33.96
N PHE A 11 33.33 -27.36 33.48
CA PHE A 11 33.54 -25.94 33.92
C PHE A 11 35.00 -25.40 33.76
N GLN A 12 35.33 -24.10 33.72
CA GLN A 12 34.82 -22.87 34.39
C GLN A 12 34.94 -21.62 33.47
N SER A 13 34.27 -20.51 33.81
CA SER A 13 34.28 -19.22 33.09
C SER A 13 35.58 -18.40 33.25
N ALA A 14 35.86 -17.50 32.29
CA ALA A 14 36.82 -16.39 32.42
C ALA A 14 36.30 -15.11 31.72
N LEU A 15 36.48 -13.94 32.34
CA LEU A 15 36.19 -12.63 31.73
C LEU A 15 37.44 -12.06 31.03
N TYR A 16 37.21 -11.21 30.04
CA TYR A 16 38.23 -10.30 29.50
C TYR A 16 37.77 -8.83 29.62
N PRO A 17 38.46 -8.03 30.44
CA PRO A 17 38.71 -6.63 30.16
C PRO A 17 40.13 -6.48 29.58
N ASN A 18 40.32 -5.56 28.62
CA ASN A 18 41.65 -5.07 28.29
C ASN A 18 41.57 -3.58 27.96
N LEU A 19 42.18 -2.77 28.82
CA LEU A 19 42.30 -1.34 28.69
C LEU A 19 43.75 -0.97 29.02
N SER A 20 44.46 -0.34 28.10
CA SER A 20 45.81 0.16 28.33
C SER A 20 45.90 1.63 27.92
N LEU A 21 46.57 2.42 28.76
CA LEU A 21 46.72 3.86 28.58
C LEU A 21 48.01 4.19 27.83
N LEU A 22 48.11 5.42 27.32
CA LEU A 22 49.24 6.26 27.71
C LEU A 22 48.89 7.77 27.72
N SER A 23 49.38 8.44 28.77
CA SER A 23 49.44 9.89 29.00
C SER A 23 50.06 10.66 27.82
N SER A 24 49.57 11.84 27.40
CA SER A 24 49.38 13.12 28.14
C SER A 24 50.66 13.94 28.38
N ARG A 25 50.69 15.17 27.83
CA ARG A 25 51.31 16.39 28.41
C ARG A 25 50.79 17.66 27.69
N SER A 26 51.03 18.84 28.27
CA SER A 26 50.28 20.09 28.02
C SER A 26 51.17 21.35 27.94
N ASN A 27 50.68 22.40 27.26
CA ASN A 27 50.82 23.86 27.55
C ASN A 27 50.01 24.64 26.47
N ILE A 28 49.05 25.52 26.77
CA ILE A 28 49.11 26.91 27.32
C ILE A 28 49.69 27.95 26.33
N HIS A 29 48.83 28.78 25.69
CA HIS A 29 48.79 30.25 25.88
C HIS A 29 47.70 31.01 25.05
N ASN A 30 47.10 32.02 25.71
CA ASN A 30 46.61 33.33 25.27
C ASN A 30 45.56 33.56 24.14
N LEU A 31 44.54 34.34 24.49
CA LEU A 31 43.69 35.20 23.64
C LEU A 31 44.37 36.57 23.40
N PRO A 32 43.78 37.45 22.55
CA PRO A 32 43.51 38.81 23.03
C PRO A 32 42.18 39.48 22.55
N THR A 33 41.46 40.13 23.49
CA THR A 33 40.78 41.46 23.45
C THR A 33 39.93 41.97 22.25
N ASN A 34 38.95 42.90 22.38
CA ASN A 34 38.03 43.44 23.43
C ASN A 34 37.12 44.56 22.82
N THR A 35 36.29 45.28 23.62
CA THR A 35 35.48 46.52 23.34
C THR A 35 34.01 46.22 22.95
N LEU A 36 32.98 46.42 23.80
CA LEU A 36 32.30 47.65 24.32
C LEU A 36 31.44 48.38 23.25
N ILE A 37 30.18 48.78 23.51
CA ILE A 37 29.71 49.89 24.40
C ILE A 37 28.31 49.61 25.04
N THR A 38 27.87 50.47 25.98
CA THR A 38 26.61 50.47 26.80
C THR A 38 25.34 50.88 26.01
N SER A 39 24.08 50.91 26.50
CA SER A 39 23.41 51.03 27.83
C SER A 39 22.04 50.28 27.82
N GLY A 40 21.23 50.05 28.87
CA GLY A 40 21.16 50.48 30.27
C GLY A 40 19.73 50.98 30.63
N ILE A 41 19.11 50.52 31.75
CA ILE A 41 18.32 51.31 32.75
C ILE A 41 17.60 50.42 33.82
N THR A 42 17.86 50.75 35.11
CA THR A 42 17.14 50.44 36.39
C THR A 42 16.85 49.02 36.94
N HIS A 43 17.06 48.92 38.26
CA HIS A 43 16.70 47.90 39.27
C HIS A 43 15.51 48.42 40.14
N PRO A 44 14.97 47.79 41.26
CA PRO A 44 15.54 46.79 42.20
C PRO A 44 14.65 45.53 42.50
N LEU A 45 15.23 44.34 42.73
CA LEU A 45 15.73 43.73 44.00
C LEU A 45 14.69 43.40 45.10
N HIS A 46 14.62 42.11 45.47
CA HIS A 46 14.98 41.73 46.85
C HIS A 46 15.63 40.33 46.93
N LYS A 47 16.48 40.12 47.94
CA LYS A 47 17.35 38.93 48.09
C LYS A 47 16.76 37.85 49.00
N LYS A 48 17.14 36.58 48.77
CA LYS A 48 17.85 35.74 49.77
C LYS A 48 18.48 34.50 49.12
N HIS A 49 19.65 34.10 49.62
CA HIS A 49 20.33 32.84 49.28
C HIS A 49 19.90 31.72 50.23
N ILE A 50 20.12 30.46 49.84
CA ILE A 50 20.74 29.42 50.68
C ILE A 50 21.36 28.35 49.76
N VAL A 51 22.42 27.69 50.22
CA VAL A 51 23.14 26.62 49.52
C VAL A 51 22.86 25.31 50.24
N THR A 52 22.59 24.23 49.51
CA THR A 52 22.54 22.88 50.08
C THR A 52 23.19 21.86 49.16
N SER A 53 24.14 21.08 49.69
CA SER A 53 24.85 20.03 48.98
C SER A 53 24.01 18.76 48.83
N PHE A 54 24.22 17.99 47.76
CA PHE A 54 23.68 16.63 47.64
C PHE A 54 24.59 15.62 48.35
N THR A 55 24.01 14.75 49.16
CA THR A 55 24.60 13.50 49.64
C THR A 55 23.64 12.34 49.39
N ILE A 56 24.18 11.16 49.11
CA ILE A 56 23.42 9.96 48.70
C ILE A 56 23.72 8.84 49.70
N THR A 57 22.69 8.22 50.26
CA THR A 57 22.70 6.86 50.82
C THR A 57 21.24 6.32 50.92
N PRO A 58 21.01 4.99 51.00
CA PRO A 58 19.82 4.39 50.39
C PRO A 58 18.87 3.61 51.33
N PHE A 59 17.82 3.06 50.71
CA PHE A 59 17.10 1.83 51.10
C PHE A 59 16.15 1.87 52.31
N SER A 60 14.84 1.73 52.06
CA SER A 60 13.98 0.78 52.78
C SER A 60 12.64 0.56 52.04
N THR A 61 12.00 -0.59 52.28
CA THR A 61 10.72 -1.00 51.69
C THR A 61 9.53 -0.59 52.55
N SER A 62 8.43 -0.06 51.96
CA SER A 62 7.11 -0.17 52.58
C SER A 62 5.92 0.00 51.61
N ILE A 63 5.11 -1.06 51.52
CA ILE A 63 3.63 -1.11 51.62
C ILE A 63 2.79 0.05 51.02
N MET A 64 1.88 -0.30 50.09
CA MET A 64 0.81 0.58 49.58
C MET A 64 -0.17 1.05 50.67
N PRO A 65 -0.83 2.20 50.45
CA PRO A 65 -2.28 2.23 50.57
C PRO A 65 -2.99 2.73 49.30
N ARG A 66 -4.14 2.12 48.97
CA ARG A 66 -5.07 2.62 47.94
C ARG A 66 -5.50 4.06 48.26
N LYS A 67 -5.57 4.92 47.25
CA LYS A 67 -6.39 6.14 47.27
C LYS A 67 -7.34 6.14 46.08
N THR A 68 -8.64 6.02 46.37
CA THR A 68 -9.72 6.27 45.42
C THR A 68 -9.86 7.77 45.19
N LYS A 69 -9.99 8.21 43.93
CA LYS A 69 -10.54 9.52 43.59
C LYS A 69 -11.39 9.49 42.32
N ALA A 70 -12.51 10.19 42.44
CA ALA A 70 -13.53 10.57 41.46
C ALA A 70 -13.22 10.36 39.95
N LYS A 71 -14.19 9.77 39.24
CA LYS A 71 -14.42 10.07 37.82
C LYS A 71 -14.81 11.55 37.70
N THR A 72 -13.97 12.37 37.08
CA THR A 72 -14.48 13.53 36.32
C THR A 72 -15.11 13.00 35.04
N LYS A 73 -16.36 13.37 34.76
CA LYS A 73 -16.95 13.20 33.42
C LYS A 73 -16.10 14.00 32.44
N ASN A 74 -15.70 13.38 31.34
CA ASN A 74 -15.26 14.07 30.14
C ASN A 74 -16.13 13.53 29.01
N ASP A 75 -17.02 14.35 28.47
CA ASP A 75 -18.03 13.93 27.50
C ASP A 75 -17.41 13.86 26.09
N ASN A 76 -16.53 12.87 25.89
CA ASN A 76 -16.10 12.41 24.57
C ASN A 76 -17.14 11.42 24.03
N ASN A 77 -17.51 11.57 22.75
CA ASN A 77 -18.27 10.56 22.03
C ASN A 77 -17.35 9.39 21.65
N ASP A 78 -17.07 8.55 22.65
CA ASP A 78 -16.49 7.22 22.47
C ASP A 78 -17.62 6.29 21.99
N ASP A 79 -17.83 6.22 20.67
CA ASP A 79 -18.64 5.15 20.08
C ASP A 79 -17.88 3.84 20.32
N GLY A 80 -18.39 3.04 21.26
CA GLY A 80 -17.72 1.88 21.83
C GLY A 80 -17.66 0.69 20.90
N THR A 81 -17.13 0.88 19.69
CA THR A 81 -16.85 -0.19 18.72
C THR A 81 -15.75 -1.09 19.28
N THR A 82 -16.14 -2.14 20.01
CA THR A 82 -15.24 -3.16 20.53
C THR A 82 -14.31 -3.63 19.42
N THR A 83 -13.01 -3.46 19.59
CA THR A 83 -12.03 -3.67 18.53
C THR A 83 -11.91 -5.15 18.19
N ASN A 84 -12.71 -5.62 17.22
CA ASN A 84 -12.72 -7.00 16.73
C ASN A 84 -11.28 -7.50 16.52
N GLY A 85 -10.98 -8.66 17.10
CA GLY A 85 -9.66 -9.30 17.07
C GLY A 85 -9.24 -9.83 15.70
N VAL A 86 -10.17 -9.97 14.75
CA VAL A 86 -9.89 -10.28 13.35
C VAL A 86 -9.29 -9.06 12.64
N MET A 87 -8.01 -9.16 12.29
CA MET A 87 -7.29 -8.28 11.39
C MET A 87 -7.00 -9.00 10.08
N MET A 88 -6.92 -8.27 8.97
CA MET A 88 -6.67 -8.80 7.62
C MET A 88 -5.43 -8.15 7.02
N ILE A 89 -4.61 -8.92 6.29
CA ILE A 89 -3.56 -8.37 5.41
C ILE A 89 -3.87 -8.65 3.94
N LEU A 90 -3.70 -7.64 3.08
CA LEU A 90 -3.94 -7.69 1.64
C LEU A 90 -2.74 -7.13 0.86
N SER A 91 -2.60 -7.51 -0.42
CA SER A 91 -1.58 -6.95 -1.31
C SER A 91 -2.08 -5.72 -2.08
N PRO A 92 -1.22 -4.75 -2.39
CA PRO A 92 -1.54 -3.62 -3.26
C PRO A 92 -1.82 -4.06 -4.71
N ALA A 93 -2.34 -3.14 -5.52
CA ALA A 93 -2.54 -3.36 -6.95
C ALA A 93 -1.39 -2.78 -7.80
N LYS A 94 -1.18 -3.38 -8.98
CA LYS A 94 -0.17 -2.96 -9.96
C LYS A 94 -0.64 -1.83 -10.89
N THR A 95 -1.92 -1.48 -10.84
CA THR A 95 -2.53 -0.36 -11.56
C THR A 95 -3.14 0.56 -10.51
N LEU A 96 -3.19 1.86 -10.79
CA LEU A 96 -3.86 2.83 -9.95
C LEU A 96 -5.02 3.46 -10.72
N ASP A 97 -6.13 3.68 -10.04
CA ASP A 97 -7.19 4.57 -10.49
C ASP A 97 -6.82 6.01 -10.09
N LEU A 98 -6.62 6.86 -11.09
CA LEU A 98 -6.24 8.27 -10.94
C LEU A 98 -7.42 9.23 -11.22
N THR A 99 -8.66 8.73 -11.26
CA THR A 99 -9.82 9.63 -11.14
C THR A 99 -9.79 10.31 -9.77
N PRO A 100 -10.21 11.59 -9.65
CA PRO A 100 -10.29 12.26 -8.35
C PRO A 100 -11.06 11.45 -7.31
N TYR A 101 -10.68 11.57 -6.05
CA TYR A 101 -11.55 11.18 -4.95
C TYR A 101 -12.68 12.20 -4.84
N ASP A 102 -13.92 11.75 -4.73
CA ASP A 102 -15.03 12.64 -4.39
C ASP A 102 -14.98 12.87 -2.88
N GLU A 103 -14.70 14.09 -2.44
CA GLU A 103 -14.62 14.44 -1.02
C GLU A 103 -16.01 14.63 -0.37
N ASN A 104 -17.09 14.66 -1.17
CA ASN A 104 -18.46 14.90 -0.70
C ASN A 104 -19.17 13.59 -0.34
N ASN A 105 -18.58 12.82 0.58
CA ASN A 105 -19.10 11.51 0.97
C ASN A 105 -19.13 11.30 2.49
N ASP A 106 -19.85 10.27 2.93
CA ASP A 106 -20.06 9.93 4.34
C ASP A 106 -18.98 8.99 4.93
N PHE A 107 -17.87 8.71 4.22
CA PHE A 107 -16.81 7.84 4.73
C PHE A 107 -16.02 8.52 5.87
N PRO A 108 -15.34 7.73 6.74
CA PRO A 108 -14.47 8.29 7.77
C PRO A 108 -13.38 9.20 7.21
N SER A 109 -12.92 10.15 8.03
CA SER A 109 -11.86 11.10 7.68
C SER A 109 -10.61 10.41 7.13
N LEU A 110 -10.04 10.99 6.07
CA LEU A 110 -8.83 10.48 5.45
C LEU A 110 -7.64 10.48 6.42
N THR A 111 -6.76 9.49 6.27
CA THR A 111 -5.56 9.35 7.10
C THR A 111 -4.29 9.44 6.26
N THR A 112 -3.13 9.42 6.92
CA THR A 112 -1.82 9.44 6.28
C THR A 112 -1.00 8.20 6.64
N PRO A 113 -0.21 7.63 5.71
CA PRO A 113 0.71 6.53 6.01
C PRO A 113 1.62 6.85 7.20
N SER A 114 1.71 5.93 8.17
CA SER A 114 2.39 6.19 9.45
C SER A 114 3.33 5.08 9.93
N CYS A 115 3.63 4.08 9.10
CA CYS A 115 4.38 2.89 9.51
C CYS A 115 5.88 3.18 9.78
N ASP A 116 6.61 3.73 8.81
CA ASP A 116 7.99 4.23 8.98
C ASP A 116 8.30 5.26 7.88
N SER A 117 8.24 6.55 8.23
CA SER A 117 8.46 7.65 7.28
C SER A 117 9.92 7.77 6.83
N ALA A 118 10.88 7.35 7.65
CA ALA A 118 12.30 7.37 7.30
C ALA A 118 12.62 6.30 6.25
N LYS A 119 12.14 5.06 6.44
CA LYS A 119 12.24 4.00 5.43
C LYS A 119 11.47 4.33 4.15
N THR A 120 10.27 4.88 4.27
CA THR A 120 9.50 5.39 3.12
C THR A 120 10.32 6.41 2.32
N SER A 121 10.97 7.35 3.00
CA SER A 121 11.83 8.37 2.38
C SER A 121 13.08 7.80 1.70
N ILE A 122 13.68 6.74 2.26
CA ILE A 122 14.82 6.02 1.67
C ILE A 122 14.40 5.33 0.36
N VAL A 123 13.30 4.56 0.38
CA VAL A 123 12.77 3.87 -0.81
C VAL A 123 12.37 4.88 -1.89
N ALA A 124 11.60 5.91 -1.53
CA ALA A 124 11.22 6.99 -2.44
C ALA A 124 12.45 7.66 -3.06
N SER A 125 13.42 8.09 -2.23
CA SER A 125 14.65 8.73 -2.69
C SER A 125 15.44 7.87 -3.68
N SER A 126 15.52 6.56 -3.45
CA SER A 126 16.20 5.65 -4.37
C SER A 126 15.45 5.47 -5.69
N MET A 127 14.11 5.53 -5.68
CA MET A 127 13.30 5.45 -6.89
C MET A 127 13.34 6.76 -7.70
N LYS A 128 13.17 7.93 -7.06
CA LYS A 128 13.23 9.26 -7.70
C LYS A 128 14.56 9.52 -8.43
N LYS A 129 15.68 9.00 -7.90
CA LYS A 129 17.04 9.23 -8.45
C LYS A 129 17.35 8.43 -9.73
N ARG A 130 16.47 7.53 -10.19
CA ARG A 130 16.75 6.62 -11.31
C ARG A 130 16.42 7.25 -12.66
N LYS A 131 17.27 7.01 -13.66
CA LYS A 131 16.94 7.32 -15.06
C LYS A 131 15.80 6.41 -15.51
N LYS A 132 14.93 6.90 -16.39
CA LYS A 132 13.78 6.15 -16.93
C LYS A 132 14.12 4.74 -17.40
N ALA A 133 15.24 4.55 -18.09
CA ALA A 133 15.69 3.24 -18.58
C ALA A 133 15.99 2.25 -17.43
N ASP A 134 16.71 2.71 -16.39
CA ASP A 134 17.06 1.89 -15.23
C ASP A 134 15.83 1.54 -14.39
N LEU A 135 14.89 2.47 -14.24
CA LEU A 135 13.60 2.27 -13.59
C LEU A 135 12.73 1.24 -14.35
N THR A 136 12.63 1.39 -15.68
CA THR A 136 11.88 0.46 -16.55
C THR A 136 12.44 -0.97 -16.45
N LYS A 137 13.78 -1.09 -16.43
CA LYS A 137 14.50 -2.36 -16.28
C LYS A 137 14.31 -2.96 -14.88
N LEU A 138 14.39 -2.16 -13.82
CA LEU A 138 14.19 -2.61 -12.43
C LEU A 138 12.77 -3.16 -12.23
N LEU A 139 11.75 -2.42 -12.69
CA LEU A 139 10.35 -2.81 -12.57
C LEU A 139 9.94 -3.92 -13.57
N SER A 140 10.82 -4.31 -14.51
CA SER A 140 10.58 -5.33 -15.53
C SER A 140 9.30 -5.08 -16.36
N ILE A 141 9.08 -3.82 -16.75
CA ILE A 141 7.87 -3.36 -17.46
C ILE A 141 8.16 -2.92 -18.90
N SER A 142 7.11 -2.80 -19.72
CA SER A 142 7.22 -2.25 -21.07
C SER A 142 7.56 -0.77 -21.07
N ALA A 143 8.18 -0.26 -22.15
CA ALA A 143 8.61 1.14 -22.24
C ALA A 143 7.49 2.15 -21.90
N LYS A 144 6.27 1.95 -22.43
CA LYS A 144 5.10 2.80 -22.13
C LYS A 144 4.74 2.82 -20.64
N LEU A 145 4.83 1.70 -19.94
CA LEU A 145 4.62 1.65 -18.49
C LEU A 145 5.82 2.26 -17.73
N GLY A 146 7.03 2.17 -18.31
CA GLY A 146 8.23 2.86 -17.84
C GLY A 146 8.12 4.38 -17.91
N ASP A 147 7.52 4.92 -18.99
CA ASP A 147 7.18 6.34 -19.12
C ASP A 147 6.24 6.77 -17.98
N THR A 148 5.13 6.05 -17.78
CA THR A 148 4.17 6.32 -16.70
C THR A 148 4.79 6.23 -15.31
N ALA A 149 5.54 5.15 -15.03
CA ALA A 149 6.20 4.98 -13.73
C ALA A 149 7.28 6.03 -13.47
N TYR A 150 7.99 6.48 -14.51
CA TYR A 150 8.99 7.55 -14.38
C TYR A 150 8.34 8.90 -14.11
N GLN A 151 7.18 9.19 -14.72
CA GLN A 151 6.41 10.40 -14.42
C GLN A 151 5.93 10.37 -12.96
N TYR A 152 5.31 9.28 -12.51
CA TYR A 152 4.90 9.09 -11.13
C TYR A 152 6.05 9.37 -10.14
N TRP A 153 7.22 8.75 -10.33
CA TRP A 153 8.38 8.99 -9.47
C TRP A 153 9.05 10.36 -9.66
N SER A 154 8.76 11.11 -10.72
CA SER A 154 9.22 12.49 -10.86
C SER A 154 8.37 13.42 -9.99
N ASP A 155 7.05 13.25 -10.08
CA ASP A 155 6.04 14.08 -9.41
C ASP A 155 5.84 13.73 -7.93
N PHE A 156 6.19 12.50 -7.52
CA PHE A 156 6.02 11.99 -6.15
C PHE A 156 6.78 12.82 -5.11
N ASP A 157 6.09 13.40 -4.13
CA ASP A 157 6.70 14.23 -3.08
C ASP A 157 5.99 14.02 -1.74
N LEU A 158 6.70 13.46 -0.75
CA LEU A 158 6.15 13.10 0.56
C LEU A 158 5.67 14.31 1.38
N GLU A 159 6.26 15.49 1.16
CA GLU A 159 5.86 16.71 1.86
C GLU A 159 4.65 17.39 1.21
N ASN A 160 4.41 17.13 -0.09
CA ASN A 160 3.29 17.70 -0.84
C ASN A 160 1.96 16.97 -0.56
N LYS A 161 1.34 17.31 0.56
CA LYS A 161 -0.01 16.83 0.94
C LYS A 161 -1.12 17.24 -0.03
N ASN A 162 -0.86 18.20 -0.92
CA ASN A 162 -1.84 18.79 -1.84
C ASN A 162 -1.66 18.31 -3.30
N ASN A 163 -0.97 17.19 -3.54
CA ASN A 163 -0.88 16.59 -4.87
C ASN A 163 -2.30 16.12 -5.32
N PRO A 164 -2.88 16.67 -6.40
CA PRO A 164 -4.26 16.39 -6.81
C PRO A 164 -4.48 15.00 -7.41
N SER A 165 -3.42 14.21 -7.58
CA SER A 165 -3.50 12.78 -7.94
C SER A 165 -3.39 11.86 -6.72
N SER A 166 -3.34 12.42 -5.51
CA SER A 166 -3.39 11.64 -4.27
C SER A 166 -4.78 11.05 -4.08
N LYS A 167 -4.85 9.80 -3.62
CA LYS A 167 -6.12 9.09 -3.40
C LYS A 167 -5.98 8.12 -2.22
N PRO A 168 -7.03 7.86 -1.42
CA PRO A 168 -6.92 6.93 -0.30
C PRO A 168 -6.71 5.50 -0.82
N ALA A 169 -5.79 4.74 -0.20
CA ALA A 169 -5.22 3.51 -0.76
C ALA A 169 -6.27 2.50 -1.31
N MET A 170 -7.37 2.30 -0.59
CA MET A 170 -8.46 1.38 -0.98
C MET A 170 -9.22 1.82 -2.25
N PHE A 171 -9.25 3.12 -2.56
CA PHE A 171 -9.82 3.70 -3.78
C PHE A 171 -8.75 3.95 -4.86
N ALA A 172 -7.48 4.03 -4.48
CA ALA A 172 -6.35 4.25 -5.39
C ALA A 172 -5.94 2.96 -6.13
N PHE A 173 -5.92 1.81 -5.45
CA PHE A 173 -5.43 0.56 -6.04
C PHE A 173 -6.45 -0.08 -7.01
N ASP A 174 -6.13 -0.11 -8.31
CA ASP A 174 -6.97 -0.76 -9.32
C ASP A 174 -6.52 -2.21 -9.62
N GLY A 175 -7.31 -3.20 -9.21
CA GLY A 175 -6.99 -4.60 -9.48
C GLY A 175 -8.09 -5.58 -9.08
N PRO A 176 -7.95 -6.88 -9.41
CA PRO A 176 -9.02 -7.86 -9.18
C PRO A 176 -9.52 -7.95 -7.73
N ALA A 177 -8.64 -7.72 -6.74
CA ALA A 177 -9.00 -7.64 -5.33
C ALA A 177 -9.85 -6.41 -5.03
N TYR A 178 -9.36 -5.22 -5.38
CA TYR A 178 -10.06 -3.95 -5.10
C TYR A 178 -11.37 -3.81 -5.89
N LYS A 179 -11.47 -4.39 -7.10
CA LYS A 179 -12.72 -4.57 -7.87
C LYS A 179 -13.69 -5.62 -7.31
N ALA A 180 -13.32 -6.31 -6.24
CA ALA A 180 -14.19 -7.23 -5.50
C ALA A 180 -14.50 -6.71 -4.09
N LEU A 181 -13.54 -6.01 -3.47
CA LEU A 181 -13.79 -5.20 -2.28
C LEU A 181 -14.84 -4.11 -2.60
N SER A 182 -14.71 -3.48 -3.77
CA SER A 182 -15.67 -2.52 -4.35
C SER A 182 -15.95 -1.35 -3.42
N ALA A 183 -14.89 -0.65 -3.04
CA ALA A 183 -14.84 0.42 -2.03
C ALA A 183 -15.94 1.48 -2.18
N THR A 184 -16.25 1.89 -3.42
CA THR A 184 -17.30 2.85 -3.78
C THR A 184 -18.74 2.37 -3.51
N THR A 185 -18.90 1.13 -3.02
CA THR A 185 -20.19 0.50 -2.67
C THR A 185 -20.23 0.00 -1.23
N CYS A 186 -19.24 0.38 -0.41
CA CYS A 186 -19.26 0.18 1.03
C CYS A 186 -20.17 1.24 1.69
N SER A 187 -20.80 0.92 2.80
CA SER A 187 -21.35 1.94 3.70
C SER A 187 -20.22 2.61 4.51
N PRO A 188 -20.49 3.76 5.17
CA PRO A 188 -19.58 4.35 6.16
C PRO A 188 -19.11 3.38 7.24
N SER A 189 -20.02 2.55 7.76
CA SER A 189 -19.69 1.54 8.78
C SER A 189 -18.74 0.45 8.25
N ILE A 190 -18.92 -0.02 7.01
CA ILE A 190 -18.02 -0.99 6.37
C ILE A 190 -16.67 -0.35 6.04
N ALA A 191 -16.65 0.91 5.60
CA ALA A 191 -15.40 1.66 5.39
C ALA A 191 -14.63 1.87 6.70
N SER A 192 -15.31 2.19 7.80
CA SER A 192 -14.73 2.31 9.15
C SER A 192 -14.17 0.97 9.65
N TYR A 193 -14.94 -0.12 9.52
CA TYR A 193 -14.46 -1.47 9.84
C TYR A 193 -13.19 -1.82 9.04
N LEU A 194 -13.20 -1.60 7.72
CA LEU A 194 -12.03 -1.86 6.87
C LEU A 194 -10.85 -0.98 7.31
N GLN A 195 -11.07 0.31 7.58
CA GLN A 195 -10.02 1.22 8.07
C GLN A 195 -9.39 0.72 9.38
N ASN A 196 -10.17 0.14 10.28
CA ASN A 196 -9.69 -0.36 11.57
C ASN A 196 -9.08 -1.77 11.50
N ASN A 197 -9.52 -2.62 10.57
CA ASN A 197 -9.21 -4.06 10.57
C ASN A 197 -8.50 -4.59 9.31
N LEU A 198 -8.36 -3.80 8.22
CA LEU A 198 -7.62 -4.18 7.02
C LEU A 198 -6.28 -3.43 6.92
N ARG A 199 -5.20 -4.14 6.64
CA ARG A 199 -3.87 -3.58 6.37
C ARG A 199 -3.37 -4.03 4.99
N ILE A 200 -2.84 -3.10 4.21
CA ILE A 200 -2.27 -3.35 2.89
C ILE A 200 -0.75 -3.36 3.04
N ILE A 201 -0.11 -4.50 2.76
CA ILE A 201 1.34 -4.67 2.94
C ILE A 201 2.04 -4.12 1.70
N ASP A 202 2.76 -3.02 1.85
CA ASP A 202 3.12 -2.10 0.77
C ASP A 202 4.65 -1.98 0.62
N PRO A 203 5.22 -2.01 -0.60
CA PRO A 203 6.66 -2.02 -0.80
C PRO A 203 7.31 -0.62 -0.65
N LEU A 204 6.54 0.45 -0.62
CA LEU A 204 6.99 1.84 -0.42
C LEU A 204 6.72 2.33 1.00
N TYR A 205 5.56 2.00 1.56
CA TYR A 205 5.10 2.49 2.88
C TYR A 205 5.20 1.43 4.00
N GLY A 206 5.52 0.17 3.69
CA GLY A 206 5.53 -0.95 4.62
C GLY A 206 4.11 -1.45 4.92
N VAL A 207 3.31 -0.62 5.58
CA VAL A 207 1.90 -0.87 5.89
C VAL A 207 1.06 0.38 5.58
N LEU A 208 -0.07 0.17 4.88
CA LEU A 208 -1.11 1.16 4.65
C LEU A 208 -2.45 0.70 5.24
N ARG A 209 -3.26 1.66 5.69
CA ARG A 209 -4.69 1.49 5.97
C ARG A 209 -5.51 1.87 4.74
N PRO A 210 -6.75 1.36 4.57
CA PRO A 210 -7.65 1.71 3.47
C PRO A 210 -7.80 3.20 3.14
N LEU A 211 -7.84 4.07 4.15
CA LEU A 211 -8.01 5.52 3.99
C LEU A 211 -6.71 6.31 4.10
N ASP A 212 -5.55 5.63 4.16
CA ASP A 212 -4.25 6.31 4.07
C ASP A 212 -4.08 6.87 2.66
N THR A 213 -3.90 8.18 2.58
CA THR A 213 -3.77 8.93 1.33
C THR A 213 -2.40 8.68 0.71
N ILE A 214 -2.37 8.12 -0.50
CA ILE A 214 -1.14 7.80 -1.24
C ILE A 214 -1.09 8.57 -2.56
N GLN A 215 0.13 8.94 -2.97
CA GLN A 215 0.39 9.50 -4.29
C GLN A 215 0.63 8.41 -5.34
N PRO A 216 0.51 8.71 -6.65
CA PRO A 216 0.80 7.75 -7.70
C PRO A 216 2.26 7.30 -7.63
N TYR A 217 2.49 6.00 -7.54
CA TYR A 217 3.81 5.39 -7.57
C TYR A 217 3.77 4.05 -8.30
N ARG A 218 4.93 3.50 -8.66
CA ARG A 218 5.02 2.08 -9.05
C ARG A 218 6.27 1.42 -8.46
N LEU A 219 6.02 0.45 -7.58
CA LEU A 219 7.00 -0.48 -7.02
C LEU A 219 6.28 -1.80 -6.72
N GLU A 220 7.00 -2.91 -6.76
CA GLU A 220 6.48 -4.25 -6.44
C GLU A 220 7.43 -4.91 -5.44
N MET A 221 6.93 -5.70 -4.47
CA MET A 221 7.77 -6.23 -3.39
C MET A 221 8.89 -7.18 -3.90
N ALA A 222 8.66 -7.86 -5.03
CA ALA A 222 9.68 -8.65 -5.72
C ALA A 222 10.78 -7.83 -6.44
N SER A 223 10.74 -6.50 -6.43
CA SER A 223 11.68 -5.64 -7.18
C SER A 223 13.10 -5.75 -6.63
N LYS A 224 14.07 -6.03 -7.51
CA LYS A 224 15.48 -6.21 -7.14
C LYS A 224 16.27 -4.92 -7.29
N ASN A 225 17.32 -4.74 -6.48
CA ASN A 225 18.21 -3.57 -6.50
C ASN A 225 17.49 -2.23 -6.28
N VAL A 226 16.36 -2.25 -5.55
CA VAL A 226 15.61 -1.05 -5.13
C VAL A 226 16.44 -0.20 -4.17
N LEU A 227 17.21 -0.82 -3.28
CA LEU A 227 18.14 -0.16 -2.38
C LEU A 227 19.57 -0.64 -2.67
N SER A 228 20.57 0.13 -2.22
CA SER A 228 21.98 -0.23 -2.35
C SER A 228 22.38 -1.36 -1.39
N SER A 229 23.54 -1.99 -1.64
CA SER A 229 24.09 -3.01 -0.73
C SER A 229 24.37 -2.50 0.69
N LYS A 230 24.43 -1.18 0.93
CA LYS A 230 24.61 -0.59 2.27
C LYS A 230 23.27 -0.39 2.99
N GLU A 231 22.23 -0.01 2.26
CA GLU A 231 20.87 0.15 2.79
C GLU A 231 20.20 -1.21 3.05
N MET A 232 20.60 -2.26 2.32
CA MET A 232 20.15 -3.65 2.49
C MET A 232 20.91 -4.42 3.61
N MET A 233 21.31 -3.73 4.68
CA MET A 233 22.00 -4.32 5.84
C MET A 233 21.15 -4.16 7.11
N ASP A 234 21.07 -5.22 7.91
CA ASP A 234 20.53 -5.22 9.27
C ASP A 234 21.63 -5.74 10.22
N GLY A 235 22.26 -4.82 10.94
CA GLY A 235 23.58 -5.06 11.55
C GLY A 235 24.58 -5.58 10.50
N ASP A 236 25.29 -6.66 10.83
CA ASP A 236 26.20 -7.36 9.91
C ASP A 236 25.48 -8.28 8.89
N THR A 237 24.16 -8.43 8.99
CA THR A 237 23.38 -9.34 8.12
C THR A 237 22.93 -8.65 6.84
N LYS A 238 23.29 -9.21 5.68
CA LYS A 238 22.77 -8.74 4.40
C LYS A 238 21.38 -9.30 4.10
N LEU A 239 20.42 -8.40 3.93
CA LEU A 239 19.04 -8.69 3.55
C LEU A 239 18.95 -9.06 2.06
N LYS A 240 18.08 -10.00 1.70
CA LYS A 240 18.00 -10.62 0.36
C LYS A 240 16.89 -10.05 -0.50
N SER A 241 15.83 -9.52 0.11
CA SER A 241 14.67 -8.92 -0.58
C SER A 241 14.14 -7.68 0.13
N LEU A 242 13.32 -6.89 -0.58
CA LEU A 242 12.63 -5.73 -0.01
C LEU A 242 11.60 -6.15 1.06
N ALA A 243 11.06 -7.36 0.99
CA ALA A 243 10.21 -7.92 2.05
C ALA A 243 11.01 -8.16 3.33
N ASP A 244 12.23 -8.69 3.24
CA ASP A 244 13.13 -8.87 4.38
C ASP A 244 13.39 -7.52 5.08
N TRP A 245 13.65 -6.47 4.27
CA TRP A 245 13.97 -5.12 4.74
C TRP A 245 12.80 -4.40 5.43
N TRP A 246 11.58 -4.67 4.98
CA TRP A 246 10.36 -4.22 5.66
C TRP A 246 9.96 -5.10 6.85
N SER A 247 10.43 -6.35 6.93
CA SER A 247 9.86 -7.39 7.79
C SER A 247 9.75 -7.01 9.26
N ALA A 248 10.81 -6.45 9.85
CA ALA A 248 10.82 -6.04 11.25
C ALA A 248 9.79 -4.94 11.55
N VAL A 249 9.69 -3.94 10.66
CA VAL A 249 8.75 -2.81 10.79
C VAL A 249 7.32 -3.24 10.56
N VAL A 250 7.05 -3.99 9.49
CA VAL A 250 5.72 -4.51 9.16
C VAL A 250 5.22 -5.43 10.26
N THR A 251 6.05 -6.36 10.74
CA THR A 251 5.67 -7.28 11.83
C THR A 251 5.43 -6.50 13.13
N SER A 252 6.30 -5.56 13.50
CA SER A 252 6.10 -4.73 14.70
C SER A 252 4.82 -3.89 14.63
N SER A 253 4.51 -3.28 13.47
CA SER A 253 3.27 -2.50 13.28
C SER A 253 2.03 -3.36 13.48
N LEU A 254 2.00 -4.57 12.90
CA LEU A 254 0.90 -5.51 13.06
C LEU A 254 0.80 -6.03 14.51
N SER A 255 1.94 -6.34 15.14
CA SER A 255 1.99 -6.80 16.54
C SER A 255 1.41 -5.77 17.51
N SER A 256 1.85 -4.51 17.44
CA SER A 256 1.37 -3.46 18.35
C SER A 256 -0.12 -3.14 18.17
N GLU A 257 -0.68 -3.35 16.98
CA GLU A 257 -2.13 -3.23 16.75
C GLU A 257 -2.92 -4.48 17.21
N LEU A 258 -2.35 -5.68 17.07
CA LEU A 258 -2.93 -6.93 17.59
C LEU A 258 -2.90 -7.01 19.12
N GLU A 259 -1.95 -6.33 19.77
CA GLU A 259 -1.91 -6.16 21.23
C GLU A 259 -3.01 -5.25 21.78
N GLN A 260 -3.59 -4.39 20.94
CA GLN A 260 -4.73 -3.51 21.28
C GLN A 260 -6.10 -4.18 21.05
N LYS A 261 -6.12 -5.48 20.76
CA LYS A 261 -7.35 -6.27 20.60
C LYS A 261 -7.67 -6.99 21.92
N GLU A 262 -8.89 -6.78 22.42
CA GLU A 262 -9.38 -7.41 23.67
C GLU A 262 -9.82 -8.87 23.46
N ASN A 263 -10.16 -9.24 22.22
CA ASN A 263 -10.65 -10.56 21.82
C ASN A 263 -9.53 -11.45 21.24
N GLU A 264 -9.86 -12.65 20.75
CA GLU A 264 -8.93 -13.54 20.05
C GLU A 264 -8.17 -12.82 18.92
N LYS A 265 -6.83 -12.78 19.02
CA LYS A 265 -5.96 -12.16 18.03
C LYS A 265 -5.89 -13.04 16.78
N ILE A 266 -6.53 -12.62 15.70
CA ILE A 266 -6.59 -13.39 14.45
C ILE A 266 -6.04 -12.53 13.31
N LEU A 267 -4.98 -12.98 12.65
CA LEU A 267 -4.39 -12.29 11.49
C LEU A 267 -4.64 -13.11 10.21
N VAL A 268 -5.63 -12.68 9.43
CA VAL A 268 -6.07 -13.34 8.20
C VAL A 268 -5.22 -12.87 7.02
N ASN A 269 -4.40 -13.77 6.49
CA ASN A 269 -3.57 -13.51 5.32
C ASN A 269 -4.36 -13.72 4.01
N LEU A 270 -4.78 -12.59 3.43
CA LEU A 270 -5.37 -12.46 2.10
C LEU A 270 -4.36 -11.89 1.08
N ALA A 271 -3.12 -11.61 1.48
CA ALA A 271 -2.04 -11.17 0.61
C ALA A 271 -1.44 -12.34 -0.19
N SER A 272 -0.71 -12.06 -1.26
CA SER A 272 0.15 -13.09 -1.91
C SER A 272 1.46 -13.21 -1.17
N ASP A 273 2.05 -14.40 -1.22
CA ASP A 273 3.34 -14.77 -0.62
C ASP A 273 4.47 -13.76 -0.95
N GLU A 274 4.40 -13.06 -2.10
CA GLU A 274 5.27 -11.93 -2.48
C GLU A 274 5.26 -10.77 -1.45
N TYR A 275 4.14 -10.51 -0.79
CA TYR A 275 3.94 -9.42 0.18
C TYR A 275 3.84 -9.95 1.62
N SER A 276 3.16 -11.07 1.86
CA SER A 276 3.07 -11.65 3.21
C SER A 276 4.39 -12.24 3.71
N SER A 277 5.42 -12.34 2.87
CA SER A 277 6.80 -12.64 3.28
C SER A 277 7.45 -11.50 4.09
N ALA A 278 6.87 -10.30 4.08
CA ALA A 278 7.24 -9.21 4.99
C ALA A 278 6.56 -9.33 6.38
N VAL A 279 5.85 -10.43 6.67
CA VAL A 279 5.25 -10.69 7.99
C VAL A 279 5.93 -11.91 8.61
N THR A 280 6.69 -11.71 9.67
CA THR A 280 7.32 -12.80 10.44
C THR A 280 6.28 -13.34 11.43
N SER A 281 5.49 -14.32 10.99
CA SER A 281 4.36 -14.87 11.77
C SER A 281 4.76 -15.45 13.14
N SER A 282 5.99 -15.94 13.27
CA SER A 282 6.59 -16.40 14.54
C SER A 282 7.01 -15.28 15.50
N SER A 283 6.82 -14.02 15.12
CA SER A 283 7.13 -12.82 15.93
C SER A 283 5.90 -11.90 16.09
N LEU A 284 4.72 -12.44 15.81
CA LEU A 284 3.43 -11.87 16.22
C LEU A 284 3.22 -12.11 17.73
N PRO A 285 2.29 -11.38 18.39
CA PRO A 285 2.05 -11.52 19.83
C PRO A 285 1.59 -12.93 20.20
N GLU A 286 1.90 -13.38 21.42
CA GLU A 286 1.47 -14.69 21.91
C GLU A 286 -0.07 -14.85 21.82
N GLY A 287 -0.51 -16.05 21.43
CA GLY A 287 -1.91 -16.37 21.14
C GLY A 287 -2.42 -15.94 19.75
N THR A 288 -1.62 -15.26 18.92
CA THR A 288 -2.07 -14.83 17.59
C THR A 288 -2.26 -15.99 16.61
N GLN A 289 -3.48 -16.18 16.11
CA GLN A 289 -3.82 -17.13 15.06
C GLN A 289 -3.52 -16.52 13.68
N TYR A 290 -2.43 -16.93 13.05
CA TYR A 290 -2.07 -16.51 11.69
C TYR A 290 -2.65 -17.48 10.64
N ILE A 291 -3.67 -17.02 9.91
CA ILE A 291 -4.53 -17.86 9.06
C ILE A 291 -4.34 -17.51 7.59
N LYS A 292 -3.73 -18.42 6.82
CA LYS A 292 -3.50 -18.24 5.38
C LYS A 292 -4.69 -18.73 4.56
N VAL A 293 -5.31 -17.83 3.80
CA VAL A 293 -6.46 -18.19 2.96
C VAL A 293 -6.03 -18.43 1.51
N VAL A 294 -6.30 -19.63 1.01
CA VAL A 294 -5.94 -20.10 -0.33
C VAL A 294 -7.20 -20.28 -1.16
N PHE A 295 -7.26 -19.60 -2.31
CA PHE A 295 -8.40 -19.65 -3.23
C PHE A 295 -8.03 -20.37 -4.53
N GLN A 296 -8.84 -21.34 -4.91
CA GLN A 296 -8.63 -22.20 -6.07
C GLN A 296 -9.72 -22.01 -7.16
N THR A 297 -9.63 -22.75 -8.25
CA THR A 297 -10.72 -22.97 -9.23
C THR A 297 -10.51 -24.33 -9.87
N GLY A 298 -11.19 -25.37 -9.38
CA GLY A 298 -10.99 -26.76 -9.77
C GLY A 298 -9.62 -27.29 -9.34
N GLY A 299 -9.34 -27.25 -8.04
CA GLY A 299 -8.12 -27.78 -7.43
C GLY A 299 -6.84 -26.96 -7.68
N LYS A 300 -6.92 -25.78 -8.30
CA LYS A 300 -5.75 -24.99 -8.75
C LYS A 300 -5.87 -23.50 -8.47
N VAL A 301 -4.82 -22.88 -7.95
CA VAL A 301 -4.77 -21.43 -7.66
C VAL A 301 -4.67 -20.62 -8.95
N ALA A 302 -5.82 -20.28 -9.53
CA ALA A 302 -5.91 -19.40 -10.70
C ALA A 302 -5.69 -17.94 -10.27
N SER A 303 -4.52 -17.37 -10.61
CA SER A 303 -4.02 -16.11 -10.00
C SER A 303 -4.98 -14.91 -10.06
N VAL A 304 -5.77 -14.76 -11.14
CA VAL A 304 -6.77 -13.68 -11.26
C VAL A 304 -7.98 -13.94 -10.36
N HIS A 305 -8.49 -15.17 -10.34
CA HIS A 305 -9.61 -15.56 -9.46
C HIS A 305 -9.23 -15.47 -7.99
N ALA A 306 -8.06 -15.99 -7.63
CA ALA A 306 -7.55 -15.93 -6.26
C ALA A 306 -7.42 -14.48 -5.77
N LYS A 307 -6.86 -13.58 -6.61
CA LYS A 307 -6.83 -12.14 -6.30
C LYS A 307 -8.22 -11.54 -6.12
N ARG A 308 -9.20 -11.93 -6.95
CA ARG A 308 -10.59 -11.49 -6.79
C ARG A 308 -11.22 -11.98 -5.48
N ALA A 309 -11.10 -13.27 -5.20
CA ALA A 309 -11.66 -13.91 -4.00
C ALA A 309 -11.10 -13.34 -2.69
N ARG A 310 -9.86 -12.87 -2.67
CA ARG A 310 -9.26 -12.14 -1.53
C ARG A 310 -9.95 -10.80 -1.25
N GLY A 311 -10.35 -10.08 -2.30
CA GLY A 311 -11.16 -8.87 -2.17
C GLY A 311 -12.57 -9.18 -1.67
N LEU A 312 -13.19 -10.24 -2.20
CA LEU A 312 -14.50 -10.73 -1.74
C LEU A 312 -14.45 -11.15 -0.26
N MET A 313 -13.40 -11.84 0.17
CA MET A 313 -13.22 -12.28 1.56
C MET A 313 -12.99 -11.10 2.51
N ALA A 314 -12.18 -10.11 2.12
CA ALA A 314 -12.00 -8.89 2.91
C ALA A 314 -13.31 -8.11 3.08
N ARG A 315 -14.13 -8.06 2.02
CA ARG A 315 -15.48 -7.47 2.06
C ARG A 315 -16.43 -8.29 2.95
N TYR A 316 -16.49 -9.60 2.75
CA TYR A 316 -17.31 -10.54 3.51
C TYR A 316 -17.06 -10.46 5.02
N ILE A 317 -15.79 -10.42 5.44
CA ILE A 317 -15.37 -10.28 6.85
C ILE A 317 -15.93 -9.00 7.47
N ALA A 318 -15.97 -7.90 6.72
CA ALA A 318 -16.56 -6.64 7.16
C ALA A 318 -18.10 -6.68 7.16
N GLU A 319 -18.72 -7.13 6.06
CA GLU A 319 -20.19 -7.16 5.91
C GLU A 319 -20.88 -8.11 6.90
N HIS A 320 -20.20 -9.18 7.33
CA HIS A 320 -20.71 -10.14 8.31
C HIS A 320 -20.10 -9.96 9.70
N ASN A 321 -19.29 -8.91 9.90
CA ASN A 321 -18.59 -8.59 11.16
C ASN A 321 -17.93 -9.83 11.81
N VAL A 322 -17.15 -10.59 11.03
CA VAL A 322 -16.61 -11.90 11.43
C VAL A 322 -15.64 -11.75 12.60
N GLN A 323 -15.97 -12.35 13.76
CA GLN A 323 -15.17 -12.28 14.99
C GLN A 323 -14.19 -13.46 15.17
N ASP A 324 -14.40 -14.59 14.50
CA ASP A 324 -13.71 -15.84 14.77
C ASP A 324 -13.36 -16.65 13.51
N VAL A 325 -12.60 -17.73 13.71
CA VAL A 325 -12.19 -18.65 12.62
C VAL A 325 -13.38 -19.41 12.02
N LYS A 326 -14.47 -19.59 12.77
CA LYS A 326 -15.67 -20.31 12.31
C LYS A 326 -16.46 -19.47 11.30
N GLY A 327 -16.55 -18.15 11.50
CA GLY A 327 -17.13 -17.21 10.56
C GLY A 327 -16.35 -17.15 9.25
N LEU A 328 -15.01 -17.21 9.30
CA LEU A 328 -14.17 -17.28 8.08
C LEU A 328 -14.54 -18.49 7.19
N LYS A 329 -14.86 -19.64 7.80
CA LYS A 329 -15.26 -20.87 7.08
C LYS A 329 -16.59 -20.74 6.33
N GLY A 330 -17.43 -19.76 6.68
CA GLY A 330 -18.73 -19.51 6.07
C GLY A 330 -18.70 -18.79 4.71
N PHE A 331 -17.52 -18.42 4.20
CA PHE A 331 -17.38 -17.70 2.92
C PHE A 331 -17.79 -18.55 1.71
N ASP A 332 -18.82 -18.10 0.98
CA ASP A 332 -19.46 -18.79 -0.14
C ASP A 332 -19.53 -17.98 -1.46
N LEU A 333 -19.10 -16.71 -1.43
CA LEU A 333 -19.28 -15.75 -2.54
C LEU A 333 -18.67 -16.25 -3.87
N GLU A 334 -19.36 -15.98 -4.98
CA GLU A 334 -19.02 -16.47 -6.34
C GLU A 334 -18.79 -17.99 -6.45
N GLY A 335 -19.52 -18.79 -5.66
CA GLY A 335 -19.49 -20.25 -5.72
C GLY A 335 -18.23 -20.88 -5.13
N TYR A 336 -17.50 -20.13 -4.30
CA TYR A 336 -16.47 -20.68 -3.43
C TYR A 336 -17.09 -21.52 -2.32
N SER A 337 -16.34 -22.51 -1.84
CA SER A 337 -16.68 -23.28 -0.63
C SER A 337 -15.40 -23.79 0.01
N LEU A 338 -15.38 -23.89 1.34
CA LEU A 338 -14.27 -24.54 2.04
C LEU A 338 -14.14 -26.00 1.57
N LYS A 339 -12.92 -26.42 1.22
CA LYS A 339 -12.57 -27.80 0.81
C LYS A 339 -11.54 -28.47 1.70
N GLU A 340 -10.57 -27.72 2.23
CA GLU A 340 -9.56 -28.22 3.15
C GLU A 340 -9.30 -27.21 4.26
N GLU A 341 -9.03 -27.70 5.46
CA GLU A 341 -8.50 -26.90 6.57
C GLU A 341 -7.44 -27.66 7.36
N GLY A 342 -6.61 -26.94 8.11
CA GLY A 342 -5.57 -27.50 8.98
C GLY A 342 -4.20 -26.86 8.76
N LYS A 343 -3.18 -27.41 9.42
CA LYS A 343 -1.82 -26.85 9.39
C LYS A 343 -1.00 -27.31 8.18
N LYS A 344 -0.37 -26.39 7.46
CA LYS A 344 0.59 -26.67 6.38
C LYS A 344 1.89 -25.91 6.64
N LYS A 345 3.00 -26.64 6.83
CA LYS A 345 4.30 -26.09 7.29
C LYS A 345 4.23 -25.31 8.62
N GLY A 346 3.25 -25.61 9.47
CA GLY A 346 3.03 -24.93 10.76
C GLY A 346 2.01 -23.78 10.70
N GLU A 347 1.84 -23.12 9.55
CA GLU A 347 0.79 -22.12 9.32
C GLU A 347 -0.60 -22.78 9.31
N ASP A 348 -1.61 -22.14 9.90
CA ASP A 348 -3.01 -22.56 9.72
C ASP A 348 -3.51 -22.11 8.34
N VAL A 349 -4.16 -23.02 7.61
CA VAL A 349 -4.61 -22.78 6.24
C VAL A 349 -6.08 -23.13 6.08
N LEU A 350 -6.83 -22.21 5.45
CA LEU A 350 -8.17 -22.47 4.93
C LEU A 350 -8.11 -22.47 3.39
N VAL A 351 -8.57 -23.55 2.76
CA VAL A 351 -8.59 -23.69 1.30
C VAL A 351 -10.03 -23.63 0.81
N PHE A 352 -10.34 -22.59 0.05
CA PHE A 352 -11.61 -22.43 -0.65
C PHE A 352 -11.43 -22.76 -2.13
N ASP A 353 -12.26 -23.64 -2.67
CA ASP A 353 -12.33 -23.90 -4.11
C ASP A 353 -13.71 -23.57 -4.66
N ARG A 354 -13.74 -23.24 -5.95
CA ARG A 354 -14.97 -23.11 -6.74
C ARG A 354 -14.88 -23.94 -8.00
N GLU A 355 -16.01 -24.35 -8.52
CA GLU A 355 -16.02 -25.08 -9.79
C GLU A 355 -15.42 -24.24 -10.92
N LYS A 356 -14.70 -24.92 -11.81
CA LYS A 356 -14.26 -24.30 -13.06
C LYS A 356 -15.48 -24.21 -13.97
N PRO A 357 -15.92 -23.02 -14.43
CA PRO A 357 -17.03 -22.91 -15.36
C PRO A 357 -16.71 -23.74 -16.62
N PRO A 358 -17.71 -24.44 -17.19
CA PRO A 358 -17.48 -25.31 -18.35
C PRO A 358 -16.84 -24.51 -19.48
N PRO A 359 -15.88 -25.09 -20.22
CA PRO A 359 -15.20 -24.40 -21.30
C PRO A 359 -16.26 -23.92 -22.30
N LYS A 360 -16.33 -22.60 -22.53
CA LYS A 360 -17.29 -21.99 -23.48
C LYS A 360 -17.22 -22.76 -24.78
N ALA A 361 -18.34 -23.40 -25.16
CA ALA A 361 -18.42 -24.22 -26.35
C ALA A 361 -17.86 -23.44 -27.55
N THR A 362 -16.78 -23.94 -28.14
CA THR A 362 -16.13 -23.25 -29.26
C THR A 362 -17.09 -23.22 -30.42
N ALA A 363 -17.67 -22.04 -30.68
CA ALA A 363 -18.60 -21.81 -31.77
C ALA A 363 -18.05 -22.43 -33.06
N ALA A 364 -18.79 -23.38 -33.62
CA ALA A 364 -18.28 -24.26 -34.66
C ALA A 364 -17.69 -23.43 -35.80
N LYS A 365 -16.41 -23.68 -36.10
CA LYS A 365 -15.61 -22.97 -37.10
C LYS A 365 -16.27 -23.13 -38.46
N LYS A 366 -17.14 -22.18 -38.85
CA LYS A 366 -17.95 -22.26 -40.08
C LYS A 366 -17.06 -22.65 -41.25
N THR A 367 -17.29 -23.84 -41.78
CA THR A 367 -16.61 -24.32 -42.98
C THR A 367 -16.90 -23.37 -44.12
N LYS A 368 -15.83 -22.92 -44.79
CA LYS A 368 -15.91 -21.91 -45.84
C LYS A 368 -16.52 -22.56 -47.08
N ALA A 369 -17.83 -22.36 -47.28
CA ALA A 369 -18.56 -22.93 -48.41
C ALA A 369 -17.92 -22.50 -49.75
N GLU A 370 -17.82 -23.46 -50.65
CA GLU A 370 -17.25 -23.28 -51.98
C GLU A 370 -18.27 -22.59 -52.93
N PRO A 371 -17.88 -21.57 -53.71
CA PRO A 371 -18.80 -20.87 -54.59
C PRO A 371 -19.08 -21.68 -55.87
N ALA A 372 -20.18 -22.42 -55.87
CA ALA A 372 -20.67 -23.12 -57.07
C ALA A 372 -20.89 -22.13 -58.24
N LYS A 373 -20.21 -22.38 -59.36
CA LYS A 373 -20.36 -21.57 -60.60
C LYS A 373 -21.48 -22.15 -61.45
N THR A 374 -22.65 -21.52 -61.44
CA THR A 374 -23.75 -21.83 -62.37
C THR A 374 -23.39 -21.42 -63.80
N ALA A 375 -23.76 -22.24 -64.79
CA ALA A 375 -23.45 -21.98 -66.20
C ALA A 375 -24.27 -20.80 -66.78
N LYS A 376 -23.70 -20.14 -67.81
CA LYS A 376 -24.42 -19.22 -68.69
C LYS A 376 -24.49 -19.79 -70.11
N THR A 377 -25.69 -20.11 -70.57
CA THR A 377 -25.95 -20.56 -71.95
C THR A 377 -25.94 -19.37 -72.91
N THR A 378 -25.56 -19.61 -74.17
CA THR A 378 -25.41 -18.59 -75.21
C THR A 378 -26.69 -18.29 -75.98
N THR A 379 -26.93 -17.00 -76.23
CA THR A 379 -27.57 -16.50 -77.45
C THR A 379 -27.00 -15.12 -77.78
N GLY A 380 -26.83 -14.82 -79.07
CA GLY A 380 -26.22 -13.56 -79.52
C GLY A 380 -27.07 -12.85 -80.57
N ALA A 381 -27.09 -11.53 -80.50
CA ALA A 381 -27.60 -10.64 -81.55
C ALA A 381 -26.62 -9.47 -81.74
N LYS A 382 -26.63 -8.88 -82.94
CA LYS A 382 -25.68 -7.83 -83.39
C LYS A 382 -26.47 -6.55 -83.71
N ILE A 383 -25.78 -5.50 -84.21
CA ILE A 383 -26.31 -4.21 -84.71
C ILE A 383 -26.55 -3.15 -83.60
N LYS A 384 -26.46 -1.82 -83.81
CA LYS A 384 -25.43 -0.95 -84.44
C LYS A 384 -25.86 0.54 -84.26
N THR A 385 -24.95 1.42 -83.80
CA THR A 385 -24.89 2.89 -84.08
C THR A 385 -26.00 3.88 -83.60
N THR A 386 -25.55 5.15 -83.39
CA THR A 386 -26.32 6.39 -83.05
C THR A 386 -26.87 6.49 -81.61
N GLY A 387 -26.93 7.65 -80.94
CA GLY A 387 -26.43 9.01 -81.27
C GLY A 387 -26.78 10.08 -80.20
N ALA A 388 -26.38 11.35 -80.44
CA ALA A 388 -26.87 12.60 -79.81
C ALA A 388 -26.62 12.94 -78.31
N ARG A 389 -25.48 13.60 -78.08
CA ARG A 389 -25.15 14.65 -77.07
C ARG A 389 -26.31 15.62 -76.69
N LYS A 390 -26.46 15.97 -75.39
CA LYS A 390 -26.96 17.31 -74.93
C LYS A 390 -26.46 17.69 -73.51
N LYS A 391 -26.66 18.97 -73.12
CA LYS A 391 -26.16 19.65 -71.91
C LYS A 391 -27.31 20.40 -71.20
N ALA A 392 -27.03 20.96 -70.01
CA ALA A 392 -27.69 22.13 -69.39
C ALA A 392 -29.05 21.82 -68.67
N VAL A 393 -29.57 22.63 -67.72
CA VAL A 393 -29.04 23.80 -66.98
C VAL A 393 -29.83 24.03 -65.66
N SER A 394 -29.32 24.83 -64.72
CA SER A 394 -30.01 25.22 -63.47
C SER A 394 -30.88 26.48 -63.61
N PRO A 395 -31.99 26.59 -62.84
CA PRO A 395 -32.26 27.84 -62.11
C PRO A 395 -32.94 27.62 -60.73
N LYS A 396 -33.31 28.63 -59.91
CA LYS A 396 -32.67 29.90 -59.47
C LYS A 396 -33.68 30.71 -58.62
N LYS A 397 -33.38 30.89 -57.31
CA LYS A 397 -33.70 32.02 -56.39
C LYS A 397 -35.12 32.67 -56.32
N ARG A 398 -35.60 32.86 -55.08
CA ARG A 398 -36.40 33.98 -54.49
C ARG A 398 -36.12 33.94 -52.96
N GLU A 399 -35.87 34.97 -52.13
CA GLU A 399 -36.30 36.40 -52.00
C GLU A 399 -37.80 36.51 -51.62
N ASN A 400 -38.23 37.09 -50.47
CA ASN A 400 -37.77 38.22 -49.61
C ASN A 400 -38.01 37.92 -48.09
N ASP A 401 -37.82 38.79 -47.06
CA ASP A 401 -36.88 39.90 -46.71
C ASP A 401 -37.27 40.48 -45.30
N SER A 402 -36.51 41.44 -44.73
CA SER A 402 -36.74 42.27 -43.50
C SER A 402 -36.62 41.58 -42.11
N SER A 403 -36.09 42.22 -41.03
CA SER A 403 -35.29 43.47 -40.89
C SER A 403 -34.64 43.61 -39.47
N GLU A 404 -33.37 44.06 -39.43
CA GLU A 404 -32.70 45.01 -38.48
C GLU A 404 -32.82 44.88 -36.93
N GLU A 405 -31.79 45.16 -36.09
CA GLU A 405 -30.30 45.11 -36.21
C GLU A 405 -29.67 44.75 -34.81
N THR A 406 -28.92 45.48 -33.96
CA THR A 406 -28.35 46.86 -33.89
C THR A 406 -27.00 46.90 -33.11
N GLY A 407 -25.85 46.59 -33.75
CA GLY A 407 -24.49 46.86 -33.23
C GLY A 407 -23.96 46.01 -32.04
N THR A 408 -22.68 46.06 -31.65
CA THR A 408 -21.48 46.69 -32.26
C THR A 408 -20.24 45.78 -32.07
N LYS A 409 -19.21 45.93 -32.93
CA LYS A 409 -17.90 45.26 -32.82
C LYS A 409 -16.76 46.28 -32.78
N THR A 410 -15.83 46.12 -31.84
CA THR A 410 -14.55 46.83 -31.84
C THR A 410 -13.39 45.83 -31.98
N ARG A 411 -12.47 46.12 -32.91
CA ARG A 411 -11.37 45.20 -33.29
C ARG A 411 -10.02 45.91 -33.17
N ALA A 412 -9.27 45.59 -32.12
CA ALA A 412 -7.86 45.97 -32.04
C ALA A 412 -6.97 45.10 -32.96
N LYS A 413 -5.82 45.64 -33.37
CA LYS A 413 -4.83 45.04 -34.27
C LYS A 413 -3.44 45.43 -33.78
N ARG A 414 -2.42 44.64 -34.14
CA ARG A 414 -0.97 44.83 -33.84
C ARG A 414 -0.59 44.63 -32.35
N SER A 415 0.65 44.28 -32.01
CA SER A 415 1.84 43.98 -32.84
C SER A 415 2.69 42.87 -32.22
N ARG A 416 3.45 42.16 -33.07
CA ARG A 416 4.66 41.44 -32.62
C ARG A 416 5.70 42.45 -32.17
N LYS A 417 6.42 42.14 -31.09
CA LYS A 417 7.86 42.38 -30.97
C LYS A 417 8.48 41.25 -30.16
#